data_AF-A0A1Q6Q585-F1
#
_entry.id   AF-A0A1Q6Q585-F1
#
_cell.length_a   1.000
_cell.length_b   1.000
_cell.length_c   1.000
_cell.angle_alpha   90.00
_cell.angle_beta   90.00
_cell.angle_gamma   90.00
#
_symmetry.space_group_name_H-M   'P 1'
#
loop_
_entity.id
_entity.type
_entity.pdbx_description
1 polymer ?
#
loop_
_entity_poly.entity_id
_entity_poly.type
_entity_poly.pdbx_seq_one_letter_code
_entity_poly.pdbx_strand_id
1 'polypeptide(L)'
;MNGQCNNEKCFAEKEFADTEINFIKIGLEKGYDFLELPECNLGICGAVSQNCYVINAKGNIFKCLNDIAKDECKIGDVLHPLDCENEKFVEIFTRYQYNASNGLHQWVKKVLYTCKRDHMNVSMIEGCKSGYTSDAQHTLSSMINVNNHHYICVVGYSKNKDGYNHCTVNDTITLGNYVGSHYKEVNLLQSGNEVTKSSVSDGEKNKVAIKIDQDINIVLPNDYNEKDIEYKQKVKTFTAPVKKDQNAGKLDVYYKENKLGSYTLSTVNNVAESESVIMFRKIKNILIPCVITVFICIVVLLIVRQFIIKRRRRRRRRR
;
A
#
# COMPACT_ATOMS: atom_id res chain seq x y z
N MET A 1 38.51 14.59 -9.90
CA MET A 1 39.53 13.88 -10.71
C MET A 1 39.33 14.36 -12.13
N ASN A 2 40.30 15.05 -12.72
CA ASN A 2 40.11 15.82 -13.96
C ASN A 2 40.47 15.03 -15.24
N GLY A 3 40.25 13.71 -15.27
CA GLY A 3 40.33 12.89 -16.49
C GLY A 3 41.66 12.89 -17.26
N GLN A 4 42.72 13.52 -16.77
CA GLN A 4 44.04 13.56 -17.41
C GLN A 4 45.07 12.91 -16.48
N CYS A 5 45.28 11.60 -16.64
CA CYS A 5 46.45 10.92 -16.10
C CYS A 5 47.46 10.68 -17.25
N ASN A 6 48.61 11.34 -17.19
CA ASN A 6 49.67 11.29 -18.22
C ASN A 6 50.59 10.05 -18.08
N ASN A 7 50.09 8.93 -17.56
CA ASN A 7 50.90 7.73 -17.36
C ASN A 7 50.15 6.49 -17.86
N GLU A 8 50.79 5.65 -18.67
CA GLU A 8 50.23 4.47 -19.35
C GLU A 8 49.70 3.36 -18.39
N LYS A 9 49.68 3.61 -17.08
CA LYS A 9 49.32 2.66 -16.02
C LYS A 9 48.16 3.11 -15.13
N CYS A 10 47.36 4.08 -15.57
CA CYS A 10 46.18 4.56 -14.85
C CYS A 10 44.90 3.90 -15.37
N PHE A 11 44.02 3.45 -14.47
CA PHE A 11 42.65 3.04 -14.82
C PHE A 11 41.82 4.24 -15.28
N ALA A 12 40.96 4.03 -16.28
CA ALA A 12 39.86 4.96 -16.54
C ALA A 12 38.88 4.97 -15.35
N GLU A 13 38.08 6.04 -15.15
CA GLU A 13 37.18 6.16 -13.99
C GLU A 13 36.25 4.95 -13.83
N LYS A 14 35.70 4.45 -14.93
CA LYS A 14 34.87 3.25 -14.94
C LYS A 14 35.67 1.99 -14.57
N GLU A 15 36.86 1.82 -15.14
CA GLU A 15 37.72 0.66 -14.85
C GLU A 15 38.18 0.65 -13.39
N PHE A 16 38.46 1.83 -12.83
CA PHE A 16 38.81 1.99 -11.43
C PHE A 16 37.65 1.56 -10.55
N ALA A 17 36.44 2.08 -10.82
CA ALA A 17 35.23 1.72 -10.07
C ALA A 17 34.90 0.23 -10.17
N ASP A 18 34.98 -0.35 -11.38
CA ASP A 18 34.74 -1.78 -11.60
C ASP A 18 35.78 -2.65 -10.88
N THR A 19 37.06 -2.23 -10.89
CA THR A 19 38.16 -2.91 -10.19
C THR A 19 38.00 -2.80 -8.67
N GLU A 20 37.62 -1.63 -8.16
CA GLU A 20 37.36 -1.39 -6.73
C GLU A 20 36.19 -2.23 -6.22
N ILE A 21 35.07 -2.28 -6.96
CA ILE A 21 33.92 -3.11 -6.62
C ILE A 21 34.31 -4.60 -6.61
N ASN A 22 35.06 -5.07 -7.62
CA ASN A 22 35.50 -6.46 -7.66
C ASN A 22 36.48 -6.79 -6.53
N PHE A 23 37.38 -5.88 -6.19
CA PHE A 23 38.29 -6.03 -5.07
C PHE A 23 37.52 -6.16 -3.74
N ILE A 24 36.52 -5.30 -3.51
CA ILE A 24 35.65 -5.36 -2.33
C ILE A 24 34.86 -6.68 -2.30
N LYS A 25 34.30 -7.14 -3.42
CA LYS A 25 33.56 -8.42 -3.51
C LYS A 25 34.45 -9.61 -3.16
N ILE A 26 35.64 -9.70 -3.75
CA ILE A 26 36.62 -10.76 -3.43
C ILE A 26 37.00 -10.70 -1.94
N GLY A 27 37.09 -9.50 -1.40
CA GLY A 27 37.27 -9.24 0.01
C GLY A 27 36.20 -9.86 0.90
N LEU A 28 34.94 -9.52 0.61
CA LEU A 28 33.77 -10.04 1.31
C LEU A 28 33.67 -11.57 1.21
N GLU A 29 33.92 -12.15 0.04
CA GLU A 29 33.97 -13.60 -0.17
C GLU A 29 35.05 -14.29 0.66
N LYS A 30 36.16 -13.61 0.93
CA LYS A 30 37.26 -14.08 1.78
C LYS A 30 37.07 -13.75 3.26
N GLY A 31 35.92 -13.18 3.64
CA GLY A 31 35.60 -12.84 5.02
C GLY A 31 36.27 -11.57 5.54
N TYR A 32 36.83 -10.74 4.66
CA TYR A 32 37.29 -9.41 5.03
C TYR A 32 36.13 -8.43 4.97
N ASP A 33 35.82 -7.82 6.12
CA ASP A 33 34.91 -6.69 6.19
C ASP A 33 35.70 -5.39 5.98
N PHE A 34 35.71 -4.91 4.74
CA PHE A 34 36.39 -3.66 4.38
C PHE A 34 35.56 -2.41 4.73
N LEU A 35 34.34 -2.59 5.26
CA LEU A 35 33.41 -1.52 5.58
C LEU A 35 32.86 -1.71 7.00
N GLU A 36 33.72 -1.64 8.01
CA GLU A 36 33.31 -1.00 9.26
C GLU A 36 33.15 0.51 9.00
N LEU A 37 32.16 0.87 8.18
CA LEU A 37 31.56 2.18 8.34
C LEU A 37 30.95 2.14 9.74
N PRO A 38 31.36 3.01 10.67
CA PRO A 38 30.67 3.09 11.95
C PRO A 38 29.19 3.21 11.63
N GLU A 39 28.34 2.38 12.26
CA GLU A 39 26.90 2.55 12.15
C GLU A 39 26.63 4.04 12.30
N CYS A 40 26.05 4.66 11.26
CA CYS A 40 25.69 6.06 11.34
C CYS A 40 24.55 6.15 12.35
N ASN A 41 24.95 6.27 13.62
CA ASN A 41 24.12 6.48 14.79
C ASN A 41 24.38 7.91 15.26
N LEU A 42 24.40 8.84 14.31
CA LEU A 42 24.10 10.21 14.64
C LEU A 42 22.62 10.16 14.99
N GLY A 43 22.25 10.23 16.27
CA GLY A 43 20.89 10.52 16.73
C GLY A 43 20.39 11.91 16.27
N ILE A 44 20.90 12.38 15.14
CA ILE A 44 20.79 13.69 14.53
C ILE A 44 20.42 13.43 13.08
N CYS A 45 19.18 13.79 12.75
CA CYS A 45 18.68 13.74 11.40
C CYS A 45 19.47 14.70 10.50
N GLY A 46 20.12 14.20 9.44
CA GLY A 46 20.81 15.02 8.44
C GLY A 46 19.87 15.88 7.57
N ALA A 47 18.58 15.95 7.89
CA ALA A 47 17.64 16.82 7.20
C ALA A 47 17.90 18.28 7.59
N VAL A 48 18.17 19.12 6.59
CA VAL A 48 18.44 20.56 6.77
C VAL A 48 17.23 21.32 7.35
N SER A 49 16.02 20.74 7.29
CA SER A 49 14.83 21.28 7.96
C SER A 49 13.77 20.20 8.26
N GLN A 50 12.78 20.56 9.08
CA GLN A 50 11.62 19.71 9.39
C GLN A 50 10.81 19.29 8.14
N ASN A 51 10.90 20.02 7.02
CA ASN A 51 10.16 19.71 5.80
C ASN A 51 11.05 19.17 4.66
N CYS A 52 12.32 18.85 4.93
CA CYS A 52 13.17 18.16 3.97
C CYS A 52 12.90 16.66 3.99
N TYR A 53 12.75 16.07 2.80
CA TYR A 53 12.60 14.64 2.58
C TYR A 53 13.52 14.22 1.43
N VAL A 54 13.94 12.97 1.44
CA VAL A 54 14.74 12.40 0.35
C VAL A 54 14.05 11.18 -0.23
N ILE A 55 14.05 11.09 -1.55
CA ILE A 55 13.46 10.00 -2.30
C ILE A 55 14.61 9.20 -2.91
N ASN A 56 14.70 7.90 -2.60
CA ASN A 56 15.73 7.05 -3.18
C ASN A 56 15.34 6.57 -4.60
N ALA A 57 16.23 5.86 -5.27
CA ALA A 57 16.00 5.37 -6.63
C ALA A 57 14.84 4.36 -6.77
N LYS A 58 14.39 3.74 -5.66
CA LYS A 58 13.22 2.85 -5.63
C LYS A 58 11.90 3.63 -5.42
N GLY A 59 11.97 4.95 -5.28
CA GLY A 59 10.81 5.78 -4.94
C GLY A 59 10.47 5.80 -3.44
N ASN A 60 11.30 5.22 -2.56
CA ASN A 60 11.07 5.27 -1.12
C ASN A 60 11.40 6.66 -0.57
N ILE A 61 10.54 7.20 0.28
CA ILE A 61 10.69 8.50 0.93
C ILE A 61 11.28 8.31 2.33
N PHE A 62 12.28 9.12 2.66
CA PHE A 62 13.00 9.14 3.93
C PHE A 62 12.99 10.53 4.53
N LYS A 63 12.97 10.61 5.86
CA LYS A 63 13.06 11.88 6.57
C LYS A 63 14.49 12.41 6.61
N CYS A 64 15.46 11.57 6.93
CA CYS A 64 16.86 11.97 7.09
C CYS A 64 17.71 11.47 5.93
N LEU A 65 18.70 12.26 5.52
CA LEU A 65 19.65 11.84 4.48
C LEU A 65 20.41 10.57 4.87
N ASN A 66 20.69 10.43 6.16
CA ASN A 66 21.47 9.32 6.72
C ASN A 66 20.68 7.99 6.73
N ASP A 67 19.37 8.06 6.50
CA ASP A 67 18.47 6.90 6.48
C ASP A 67 18.33 6.33 5.06
N ILE A 68 18.87 7.02 4.05
CA ILE A 68 18.79 6.58 2.66
C ILE A 68 19.52 5.23 2.56
N ALA A 69 18.77 4.21 2.11
CA ALA A 69 19.14 2.79 2.02
C ALA A 69 18.81 1.91 3.24
N LYS A 70 18.29 2.46 4.35
CA LYS A 70 17.72 1.69 5.46
C LYS A 70 16.22 1.55 5.26
N ASP A 71 15.76 0.48 4.62
CA ASP A 71 14.34 0.30 4.27
C ASP A 71 13.42 0.34 5.52
N GLU A 72 13.91 0.00 6.72
CA GLU A 72 13.19 0.15 7.99
C GLU A 72 12.96 1.61 8.43
N CYS A 73 13.76 2.56 7.93
CA CYS A 73 13.59 4.00 8.17
C CYS A 73 12.73 4.69 7.10
N LYS A 74 12.17 3.91 6.16
CA LYS A 74 11.25 4.41 5.14
C LYS A 74 10.00 4.98 5.80
N ILE A 75 9.64 6.21 5.44
CA ILE A 75 8.41 6.87 5.92
C ILE A 75 7.28 6.87 4.88
N GLY A 76 7.56 6.42 3.65
CA GLY A 76 6.58 6.29 2.58
C GLY A 76 7.24 5.86 1.27
N ASP A 77 6.47 5.74 0.20
CA ASP A 77 7.02 5.66 -1.16
C ASP A 77 6.11 6.36 -2.17
N VAL A 78 6.67 6.60 -3.35
CA VAL A 78 6.09 7.36 -4.45
C VAL A 78 5.19 6.48 -5.35
N LEU A 79 5.26 5.16 -5.23
CA LEU A 79 4.60 4.18 -6.12
C LEU A 79 3.26 3.68 -5.58
N HIS A 80 3.10 3.60 -4.26
CA HIS A 80 1.78 3.61 -3.67
C HIS A 80 1.22 5.01 -3.82
N PRO A 81 -0.11 5.18 -4.03
CA PRO A 81 -0.70 6.48 -3.82
C PRO A 81 -0.18 6.95 -2.47
N LEU A 82 0.58 8.05 -2.48
CA LEU A 82 0.53 8.93 -1.35
C LEU A 82 -0.97 9.21 -1.24
N ASP A 83 -1.68 8.46 -0.40
CA ASP A 83 -2.73 9.09 0.38
C ASP A 83 -2.00 10.30 0.94
N CYS A 84 -2.24 11.44 0.29
CA CYS A 84 -1.51 12.67 0.46
C CYS A 84 -1.88 13.27 1.84
N GLU A 85 -1.87 12.44 2.89
CA GLU A 85 -2.23 12.80 4.26
C GLU A 85 -1.30 13.89 4.79
N ASN A 86 -0.08 14.00 4.23
CA ASN A 86 0.75 15.16 4.45
C ASN A 86 0.39 16.30 3.48
N GLU A 87 -0.76 16.92 3.73
CA GLU A 87 -1.26 18.08 2.99
C GLU A 87 -0.20 19.16 2.81
N LYS A 88 0.65 19.34 3.84
CA LYS A 88 1.75 20.31 3.83
C LYS A 88 2.85 19.94 2.85
N PHE A 89 3.15 18.66 2.67
CA PHE A 89 4.09 18.22 1.63
C PHE A 89 3.53 18.51 0.25
N VAL A 90 2.26 18.17 -0.01
CA VAL A 90 1.62 18.48 -1.30
C VAL A 90 1.60 19.97 -1.56
N GLU A 91 1.21 20.78 -0.56
CA GLU A 91 1.25 22.24 -0.63
C GLU A 91 2.64 22.75 -1.02
N ILE A 92 3.69 22.29 -0.33
CA ILE A 92 5.08 22.70 -0.62
C ILE A 92 5.52 22.23 -2.01
N PHE A 93 5.22 20.98 -2.37
CA PHE A 93 5.67 20.38 -3.62
C PHE A 93 4.98 20.98 -4.83
N THR A 94 3.71 21.38 -4.70
CA THR A 94 2.89 21.99 -5.77
C THR A 94 3.03 23.51 -5.84
N ARG A 95 3.34 24.18 -4.73
CA ARG A 95 3.53 25.65 -4.71
C ARG A 95 4.57 26.11 -5.73
N TYR A 96 4.17 27.05 -6.60
CA TYR A 96 5.06 27.60 -7.63
C TYR A 96 6.11 28.56 -7.05
N GLN A 97 5.69 29.38 -6.08
CA GLN A 97 6.50 30.41 -5.44
C GLN A 97 6.25 30.47 -3.94
N TYR A 98 7.28 30.72 -3.14
CA TYR A 98 7.19 30.93 -1.70
C TYR A 98 7.99 32.15 -1.30
N ASN A 99 7.42 33.03 -0.48
CA ASN A 99 8.11 34.18 0.08
C ASN A 99 8.56 33.86 1.50
N ALA A 100 9.76 34.28 1.87
CA ALA A 100 10.24 34.21 3.23
C ALA A 100 9.35 35.06 4.15
N SER A 101 9.23 34.64 5.42
CA SER A 101 8.40 35.32 6.42
C SER A 101 8.81 36.79 6.64
N ASN A 102 10.06 37.13 6.33
CA ASN A 102 10.61 38.49 6.41
C ASN A 102 10.48 39.28 5.09
N GLY A 103 9.91 38.70 4.04
CA GLY A 103 9.72 39.32 2.72
C GLY A 103 11.00 39.52 1.89
N LEU A 104 12.17 39.15 2.42
CA LEU A 104 13.46 39.45 1.77
C LEU A 104 13.87 38.44 0.69
N HIS A 105 13.21 37.29 0.63
CA HIS A 105 13.57 36.23 -0.29
C HIS A 105 12.33 35.57 -0.88
N GLN A 106 12.40 35.26 -2.18
CA GLN A 106 11.37 34.51 -2.89
C GLN A 106 12.02 33.29 -3.55
N TRP A 107 11.51 32.12 -3.23
CA TRP A 107 11.84 30.88 -3.94
C TRP A 107 10.81 30.67 -5.04
N VAL A 108 11.30 30.44 -6.26
CA VAL A 108 10.47 29.99 -7.38
C VAL A 108 11.01 28.67 -7.89
N LYS A 109 10.14 27.83 -8.46
CA LYS A 109 10.55 26.63 -9.20
C LYS A 109 11.31 27.06 -10.46
N LYS A 110 12.63 27.21 -10.34
CA LYS A 110 13.47 27.83 -11.39
C LYS A 110 13.30 27.19 -12.76
N VAL A 111 13.20 25.85 -12.80
CA VAL A 111 12.99 25.08 -14.04
C VAL A 111 11.68 25.46 -14.74
N LEU A 112 10.56 25.54 -14.01
CA LEU A 112 9.27 25.95 -14.59
C LEU A 112 9.25 27.45 -14.90
N TYR A 113 9.90 28.27 -14.09
CA TYR A 113 10.03 29.71 -14.33
C TYR A 113 10.73 30.00 -15.66
N THR A 114 11.85 29.31 -15.94
CA THR A 114 12.59 29.50 -17.19
C THR A 114 11.79 29.01 -18.39
N CYS A 115 11.08 27.88 -18.28
CA CYS A 115 10.20 27.40 -19.35
C CYS A 115 9.06 28.39 -19.65
N LYS A 116 8.43 28.97 -18.61
CA LYS A 116 7.37 29.97 -18.77
C LYS A 116 7.88 31.24 -19.45
N ARG A 117 9.09 31.70 -19.09
CA ARG A 117 9.73 32.85 -19.73
C ARG A 117 10.00 32.59 -21.22
N ASP A 118 10.29 31.35 -21.56
CA ASP A 118 10.53 30.91 -22.93
C ASP A 118 9.22 30.44 -23.61
N HIS A 119 8.05 30.88 -23.10
CA HIS A 119 6.71 30.65 -23.65
C HIS A 119 6.27 29.18 -23.76
N MET A 120 6.84 28.27 -22.98
CA MET A 120 6.39 26.88 -22.91
C MET A 120 5.11 26.75 -22.06
N ASN A 121 4.16 25.95 -22.55
CA ASN A 121 3.01 25.56 -21.74
C ASN A 121 3.42 24.45 -20.75
N VAL A 122 3.51 24.82 -19.47
CA VAL A 122 3.84 23.90 -18.36
C VAL A 122 2.65 23.66 -17.43
N SER A 123 1.42 23.97 -17.83
CA SER A 123 0.23 23.86 -16.97
C SER A 123 -0.03 22.44 -16.47
N MET A 124 0.41 21.44 -17.22
CA MET A 124 0.34 20.03 -16.84
C MET A 124 1.20 19.72 -15.60
N ILE A 125 2.26 20.48 -15.33
CA ILE A 125 3.19 20.23 -14.22
C ILE A 125 2.79 21.10 -13.02
N GLU A 126 2.11 20.48 -12.05
CA GLU A 126 1.67 21.14 -10.82
C GLU A 126 2.82 21.21 -9.79
N GLY A 127 3.56 20.11 -9.65
CA GLY A 127 4.65 19.94 -8.69
C GLY A 127 5.93 19.48 -9.36
N CYS A 128 7.10 19.94 -8.92
CA CYS A 128 8.35 19.33 -9.37
C CYS A 128 9.56 19.61 -8.50
N LYS A 129 10.54 18.71 -8.57
CA LYS A 129 11.91 18.87 -8.08
C LYS A 129 12.90 18.50 -9.17
N SER A 130 13.74 19.46 -9.57
CA SER A 130 14.84 19.22 -10.50
C SER A 130 16.12 18.79 -9.79
N GLY A 131 16.99 18.08 -10.53
CA GLY A 131 18.33 17.69 -10.11
C GLY A 131 19.31 17.68 -11.29
N TYR A 132 20.60 17.70 -10.98
CA TYR A 132 21.67 17.55 -11.97
C TYR A 132 22.92 16.95 -11.34
N THR A 133 23.54 15.97 -12.01
CA THR A 133 24.94 15.55 -11.79
C THR A 133 25.59 15.26 -13.14
N SER A 134 26.93 15.15 -13.19
CA SER A 134 27.64 14.73 -14.41
C SER A 134 27.14 13.39 -14.94
N ASP A 135 26.81 12.47 -14.04
CA ASP A 135 26.50 11.09 -14.41
C ASP A 135 25.00 10.92 -14.69
N ALA A 136 24.15 11.57 -13.89
CA ALA A 136 22.69 11.49 -14.04
C ALA A 136 22.12 12.53 -15.02
N GLN A 137 22.93 13.50 -15.47
CA GLN A 137 22.53 14.65 -16.28
C GLN A 137 21.33 15.37 -15.67
N HIS A 138 20.46 15.99 -16.46
CA HIS A 138 19.27 16.65 -15.91
C HIS A 138 18.23 15.62 -15.49
N THR A 139 17.67 15.82 -14.29
CA THR A 139 16.59 15.01 -13.75
C THR A 139 15.43 15.89 -13.30
N LEU A 140 14.22 15.35 -13.36
CA LEU A 140 13.02 16.00 -12.88
C LEU A 140 12.05 14.95 -12.34
N SER A 141 11.71 15.06 -11.06
CA SER A 141 10.54 14.40 -10.48
C SER A 141 9.40 15.41 -10.49
N SER A 142 8.23 15.02 -10.97
CA SER A 142 7.11 15.91 -11.18
C SER A 142 5.78 15.27 -10.82
N MET A 143 4.89 16.06 -10.22
CA MET A 143 3.47 15.77 -10.15
C MET A 143 2.83 16.43 -11.36
N ILE A 144 2.25 15.62 -12.23
CA ILE A 144 1.56 16.07 -13.43
C ILE A 144 0.07 15.76 -13.36
N ASN A 145 -0.74 16.62 -13.94
CA ASN A 145 -2.17 16.43 -14.08
C ASN A 145 -2.52 16.19 -15.55
N VAL A 146 -2.99 14.99 -15.86
CA VAL A 146 -3.37 14.56 -17.20
C VAL A 146 -4.80 14.04 -17.15
N ASN A 147 -5.70 14.67 -17.89
CA ASN A 147 -7.13 14.32 -17.93
C ASN A 147 -7.78 14.25 -16.54
N ASN A 148 -7.43 15.18 -15.64
CA ASN A 148 -7.90 15.24 -14.25
C ASN A 148 -7.40 14.07 -13.36
N HIS A 149 -6.32 13.40 -13.77
CA HIS A 149 -5.60 12.42 -12.97
C HIS A 149 -4.19 12.88 -12.66
N HIS A 150 -3.80 12.70 -11.41
CA HIS A 150 -2.46 12.99 -10.93
C HIS A 150 -1.52 11.81 -11.16
N TYR A 151 -0.38 12.09 -11.77
CA TYR A 151 0.69 11.12 -11.99
C TYR A 151 2.00 11.66 -11.45
N ILE A 152 2.84 10.75 -10.98
CA ILE A 152 4.22 11.06 -10.66
C ILE A 152 5.09 10.66 -11.85
N CYS A 153 5.64 11.67 -12.53
CA CYS A 153 6.52 11.49 -13.67
C CYS A 153 7.96 11.79 -13.25
N VAL A 154 8.84 10.80 -13.42
CA VAL A 154 10.27 10.93 -13.16
C VAL A 154 11.02 10.74 -14.46
N VAL A 155 11.78 11.76 -14.85
CA VAL A 155 12.70 11.72 -16.00
C VAL A 155 14.11 11.95 -15.51
N GLY A 156 15.07 11.30 -16.15
CA GLY A 156 16.48 11.37 -15.82
C GLY A 156 17.36 11.07 -17.02
N TYR A 157 18.64 11.41 -16.90
CA TYR A 157 19.58 11.37 -18.02
C TYR A 157 19.17 12.27 -19.20
N SER A 158 18.32 13.28 -18.96
CA SER A 158 17.87 14.22 -19.99
C SER A 158 19.00 15.19 -20.32
N LYS A 159 19.24 15.40 -21.62
CA LYS A 159 20.32 16.27 -22.11
C LYS A 159 19.75 17.38 -22.97
N ASN A 160 20.15 18.61 -22.68
CA ASN A 160 19.90 19.72 -23.60
C ASN A 160 20.77 19.53 -24.85
N LYS A 161 20.23 19.91 -26.00
CA LYS A 161 20.94 19.93 -27.29
C LYS A 161 20.37 21.06 -28.14
N ASP A 162 21.00 21.36 -29.27
CA ASP A 162 20.53 22.40 -30.18
C ASP A 162 19.07 22.18 -30.58
N GLY A 163 18.24 23.21 -30.39
CA GLY A 163 16.80 23.15 -30.62
C GLY A 163 15.99 22.38 -29.56
N TYR A 164 16.63 21.82 -28.52
CA TYR A 164 15.99 21.06 -27.44
C TYR A 164 16.52 21.53 -26.07
N ASN A 165 16.11 22.73 -25.69
CA ASN A 165 16.30 23.25 -24.34
C ASN A 165 15.21 22.75 -23.41
N HIS A 166 15.41 22.89 -22.09
CA HIS A 166 14.45 22.44 -21.06
C HIS A 166 14.11 20.95 -21.18
N CYS A 167 15.12 20.13 -21.51
CA CYS A 167 14.96 18.71 -21.84
C CYS A 167 14.05 17.94 -20.87
N THR A 168 14.24 18.09 -19.56
CA THR A 168 13.41 17.38 -18.57
C THR A 168 11.95 17.80 -18.59
N VAL A 169 11.65 19.08 -18.83
CA VAL A 169 10.26 19.56 -18.92
C VAL A 169 9.61 19.08 -20.20
N ASN A 170 10.34 19.09 -21.32
CA ASN A 170 9.85 18.53 -22.58
C ASN A 170 9.61 17.03 -22.50
N ASP A 171 10.51 16.27 -21.87
CA ASP A 171 10.36 14.83 -21.66
C ASP A 171 9.11 14.55 -20.80
N THR A 172 8.93 15.28 -19.69
CA THR A 172 7.74 15.18 -18.84
C THR A 172 6.44 15.51 -19.60
N ILE A 173 6.40 16.60 -20.37
CA ILE A 173 5.22 16.98 -21.16
C ILE A 173 4.93 15.92 -22.24
N THR A 174 5.97 15.39 -22.88
CA THR A 174 5.84 14.35 -23.91
C THR A 174 5.22 13.08 -23.32
N LEU A 175 5.71 12.65 -22.15
CA LEU A 175 5.16 11.51 -21.42
C LEU A 175 3.71 11.76 -20.98
N GLY A 176 3.40 12.94 -20.45
CA GLY A 176 2.05 13.29 -20.05
C GLY A 176 1.08 13.34 -21.24
N ASN A 177 1.50 13.88 -22.39
CA ASN A 177 0.72 13.87 -23.63
C ASN A 177 0.53 12.44 -24.16
N TYR A 178 1.55 11.59 -24.07
CA TYR A 178 1.45 10.18 -24.44
C TYR A 178 0.39 9.48 -23.57
N VAL A 179 0.45 9.64 -22.24
CA VAL A 179 -0.55 9.11 -21.31
C VAL A 179 -1.94 9.61 -21.68
N GLY A 180 -2.10 10.93 -21.85
CA GLY A 180 -3.41 11.54 -22.14
C GLY A 180 -4.02 11.15 -23.48
N SER A 181 -3.21 10.70 -24.44
CA SER A 181 -3.66 10.27 -25.78
C SER A 181 -3.83 8.75 -25.93
N HIS A 182 -3.21 7.95 -25.07
CA HIS A 182 -3.23 6.48 -25.16
C HIS A 182 -4.00 5.80 -24.03
N TYR A 183 -4.31 6.52 -22.95
CA TYR A 183 -4.96 5.95 -21.77
C TYR A 183 -6.13 6.80 -21.30
N LYS A 184 -7.09 6.14 -20.66
CA LYS A 184 -8.27 6.75 -20.05
C LYS A 184 -8.57 6.10 -18.71
N GLU A 185 -9.14 6.86 -17.79
CA GLU A 185 -9.76 6.28 -16.61
C GLU A 185 -11.06 5.56 -16.99
N VAL A 186 -11.24 4.38 -16.41
CA VAL A 186 -12.42 3.54 -16.58
C VAL A 186 -12.95 3.20 -15.19
N ASN A 187 -14.23 3.51 -14.96
CA ASN A 187 -14.98 3.01 -13.81
C ASN A 187 -15.43 1.58 -14.10
N LEU A 188 -14.73 0.60 -13.54
CA LEU A 188 -15.01 -0.82 -13.73
C LEU A 188 -16.19 -1.30 -12.86
N LEU A 189 -16.26 -0.81 -11.62
CA LEU A 189 -17.34 -1.10 -10.66
C LEU A 189 -17.53 0.11 -9.74
N GLN A 190 -18.78 0.37 -9.35
CA GLN A 190 -19.14 1.38 -8.37
C GLN A 190 -19.44 0.76 -7.00
N SER A 191 -19.12 1.50 -5.93
CA SER A 191 -19.50 1.15 -4.57
C SER A 191 -20.98 0.83 -4.50
N GLY A 192 -21.32 -0.27 -3.84
CA GLY A 192 -22.69 -0.76 -3.74
C GLY A 192 -23.13 -1.71 -4.85
N ASN A 193 -22.37 -1.85 -5.97
CA ASN A 193 -22.69 -2.86 -6.97
C ASN A 193 -22.63 -4.26 -6.37
N GLU A 194 -23.67 -5.07 -6.63
CA GLU A 194 -23.69 -6.49 -6.26
C GLU A 194 -22.70 -7.26 -7.14
N VAL A 195 -21.74 -7.93 -6.51
CA VAL A 195 -20.69 -8.70 -7.18
C VAL A 195 -21.06 -10.18 -7.24
N THR A 196 -21.68 -10.70 -6.16
CA THR A 196 -22.03 -12.12 -6.04
C THR A 196 -22.99 -12.37 -4.87
N LYS A 197 -23.34 -13.65 -4.64
CA LYS A 197 -24.11 -14.09 -3.47
C LYS A 197 -23.35 -15.15 -2.70
N SER A 198 -23.31 -15.03 -1.38
CA SER A 198 -22.72 -16.05 -0.49
C SER A 198 -23.79 -16.82 0.26
N SER A 199 -23.51 -18.08 0.58
CA SER A 199 -24.41 -18.94 1.35
C SER A 199 -24.45 -18.53 2.82
N VAL A 200 -25.64 -18.61 3.41
CA VAL A 200 -25.91 -18.35 4.83
C VAL A 200 -26.55 -19.59 5.45
N SER A 201 -25.89 -20.20 6.44
CA SER A 201 -26.48 -21.24 7.27
C SER A 201 -27.29 -20.63 8.42
N ASP A 202 -28.29 -21.38 8.91
CA ASP A 202 -29.15 -21.01 10.04
C ASP A 202 -29.98 -19.73 9.86
N GLY A 203 -29.97 -19.13 8.66
CA GLY A 203 -30.68 -17.89 8.35
C GLY A 203 -32.10 -18.09 7.85
N GLU A 204 -32.93 -17.06 8.03
CA GLU A 204 -34.24 -16.94 7.38
C GLU A 204 -34.14 -17.01 5.84
N LYS A 205 -32.98 -16.61 5.30
CA LYS A 205 -32.58 -16.74 3.90
C LYS A 205 -31.28 -17.53 3.84
N ASN A 206 -31.17 -18.41 2.85
CA ASN A 206 -30.00 -19.27 2.64
C ASN A 206 -28.86 -18.59 1.87
N LYS A 207 -29.05 -17.35 1.40
CA LYS A 207 -28.05 -16.57 0.68
C LYS A 207 -28.14 -15.09 1.04
N VAL A 208 -27.00 -14.41 1.00
CA VAL A 208 -26.87 -12.96 1.15
C VAL A 208 -26.10 -12.40 -0.04
N ALA A 209 -26.59 -11.28 -0.60
CA ALA A 209 -25.91 -10.55 -1.65
C ALA A 209 -24.66 -9.85 -1.09
N ILE A 210 -23.59 -9.84 -1.88
CA ILE A 210 -22.30 -9.28 -1.55
C ILE A 210 -22.02 -8.14 -2.52
N LYS A 211 -21.67 -6.97 -1.98
CA LYS A 211 -21.32 -5.77 -2.74
C LYS A 211 -19.86 -5.41 -2.58
N ILE A 212 -19.38 -4.61 -3.53
CA ILE A 212 -18.12 -3.88 -3.42
C ILE A 212 -18.29 -2.64 -2.55
N ASP A 213 -17.31 -2.33 -1.69
CA ASP A 213 -17.40 -1.20 -0.75
C ASP A 213 -16.83 0.11 -1.30
N GLN A 214 -16.09 0.04 -2.41
CA GLN A 214 -15.37 1.17 -2.98
C GLN A 214 -15.48 1.16 -4.51
N ASP A 215 -15.37 2.34 -5.12
CA ASP A 215 -15.28 2.47 -6.56
C ASP A 215 -13.97 1.87 -7.07
N ILE A 216 -14.03 1.25 -8.26
CA ILE A 216 -12.87 0.71 -8.95
C ILE A 216 -12.65 1.55 -10.19
N ASN A 217 -11.87 2.62 -10.03
CA ASN A 217 -11.43 3.47 -11.13
C ASN A 217 -9.99 3.10 -11.50
N ILE A 218 -9.76 2.73 -12.77
CA ILE A 218 -8.46 2.27 -13.25
C ILE A 218 -8.11 2.96 -14.57
N VAL A 219 -6.85 3.37 -14.71
CA VAL A 219 -6.31 3.88 -15.97
C VAL A 219 -5.94 2.71 -16.88
N LEU A 220 -6.60 2.61 -18.03
CA LEU A 220 -6.41 1.54 -19.02
C LEU A 220 -6.10 2.12 -20.41
N PRO A 221 -5.46 1.34 -21.30
CA PRO A 221 -5.29 1.74 -22.69
C PRO A 221 -6.63 2.10 -23.34
N ASN A 222 -6.65 3.08 -24.24
CA ASN A 222 -7.88 3.56 -24.86
C ASN A 222 -8.65 2.47 -25.63
N ASP A 223 -7.90 1.52 -26.18
CA ASP A 223 -8.34 0.37 -26.98
C ASP A 223 -8.42 -0.95 -26.19
N TYR A 224 -8.43 -0.90 -24.85
CA TYR A 224 -8.56 -2.11 -24.03
C TYR A 224 -9.86 -2.88 -24.36
N ASN A 225 -9.79 -4.21 -24.24
CA ASN A 225 -10.95 -5.08 -24.37
C ASN A 225 -11.50 -5.43 -22.99
N GLU A 226 -12.79 -5.21 -22.75
CA GLU A 226 -13.44 -5.54 -21.48
C GLU A 226 -13.34 -7.04 -21.13
N LYS A 227 -13.24 -7.91 -22.13
CA LYS A 227 -13.07 -9.36 -21.93
C LYS A 227 -11.73 -9.73 -21.28
N ASP A 228 -10.75 -8.84 -21.35
CA ASP A 228 -9.44 -9.04 -20.71
C ASP A 228 -9.45 -8.64 -19.22
N ILE A 229 -10.59 -8.13 -18.71
CA ILE A 229 -10.78 -7.84 -17.29
C ILE A 229 -11.31 -9.08 -16.58
N GLU A 230 -10.58 -9.55 -15.58
CA GLU A 230 -10.94 -10.73 -14.79
C GLU A 230 -11.20 -10.36 -13.32
N TYR A 231 -12.32 -10.85 -12.78
CA TYR A 231 -12.77 -10.62 -11.40
C TYR A 231 -12.66 -11.91 -10.59
N LYS A 232 -11.69 -11.99 -9.67
CA LYS A 232 -11.51 -13.15 -8.79
C LYS A 232 -12.03 -12.86 -7.38
N GLN A 233 -13.19 -13.43 -7.08
CA GLN A 233 -13.88 -13.26 -5.81
C GLN A 233 -13.36 -14.26 -4.77
N LYS A 234 -13.02 -13.78 -3.57
CA LYS A 234 -12.69 -14.59 -2.40
C LYS A 234 -13.67 -14.24 -1.29
N VAL A 235 -14.78 -14.98 -1.23
CA VAL A 235 -15.92 -14.69 -0.34
C VAL A 235 -16.12 -15.84 0.65
N LYS A 236 -16.35 -15.50 1.92
CA LYS A 236 -16.64 -16.48 2.97
C LYS A 236 -18.13 -16.85 3.00
N THR A 237 -18.44 -18.04 3.48
CA THR A 237 -19.80 -18.42 3.89
C THR A 237 -20.14 -17.80 5.24
N PHE A 238 -21.43 -17.64 5.52
CA PHE A 238 -21.92 -17.03 6.75
C PHE A 238 -22.82 -17.99 7.54
N THR A 239 -22.92 -17.74 8.83
CA THR A 239 -23.97 -18.29 9.71
C THR A 239 -24.78 -17.12 10.25
N ALA A 240 -26.10 -17.24 10.26
CA ALA A 240 -26.96 -16.21 10.82
C ALA A 240 -26.76 -16.06 12.35
N PRO A 241 -26.94 -14.85 12.91
CA PRO A 241 -27.34 -13.63 12.22
C PRO A 241 -26.20 -12.95 11.45
N VAL A 242 -26.48 -12.54 10.22
CA VAL A 242 -25.58 -11.76 9.37
C VAL A 242 -25.98 -10.29 9.43
N LYS A 243 -25.01 -9.39 9.62
CA LYS A 243 -25.25 -7.94 9.62
C LYS A 243 -25.05 -7.36 8.23
N LYS A 244 -25.72 -6.26 7.92
CA LYS A 244 -25.42 -5.39 6.78
C LYS A 244 -24.01 -4.80 6.93
N ASP A 245 -23.32 -4.61 5.81
CA ASP A 245 -21.95 -4.10 5.72
C ASP A 245 -20.94 -4.96 6.50
N GLN A 246 -21.29 -6.22 6.76
CA GLN A 246 -20.37 -7.18 7.36
C GLN A 246 -19.35 -7.58 6.31
N ASN A 247 -18.06 -7.47 6.64
CA ASN A 247 -16.96 -7.90 5.78
C ASN A 247 -17.23 -9.31 5.25
N ALA A 248 -17.18 -9.48 3.93
CA ALA A 248 -17.48 -10.71 3.21
C ALA A 248 -16.26 -11.34 2.54
N GLY A 249 -15.19 -10.56 2.36
CA GLY A 249 -13.94 -11.02 1.78
C GLY A 249 -13.34 -9.96 0.85
N LYS A 250 -12.75 -10.41 -0.25
CA LYS A 250 -12.05 -9.54 -1.21
C LYS A 250 -12.38 -9.87 -2.66
N LEU A 251 -12.27 -8.86 -3.51
CA LEU A 251 -12.30 -8.95 -4.96
C LEU A 251 -10.92 -8.60 -5.51
N ASP A 252 -10.23 -9.55 -6.12
CA ASP A 252 -9.00 -9.27 -6.88
C ASP A 252 -9.38 -8.97 -8.34
N VAL A 253 -8.97 -7.84 -8.88
CA VAL A 253 -9.23 -7.44 -10.28
C VAL A 253 -7.94 -7.54 -11.08
N TYR A 254 -8.02 -8.13 -12.28
CA TYR A 254 -6.90 -8.30 -13.18
C TYR A 254 -7.21 -7.69 -14.55
N TYR A 255 -6.17 -7.19 -15.21
CA TYR A 255 -6.18 -6.90 -16.63
C TYR A 255 -5.11 -7.77 -17.28
N LYS A 256 -5.55 -8.73 -18.11
CA LYS A 256 -4.70 -9.82 -18.59
C LYS A 256 -4.08 -10.56 -17.40
N GLU A 257 -2.77 -10.70 -17.35
CA GLU A 257 -2.06 -11.38 -16.24
C GLU A 257 -1.73 -10.45 -15.07
N ASN A 258 -1.92 -9.14 -15.22
CA ASN A 258 -1.53 -8.16 -14.22
C ASN A 258 -2.65 -7.91 -13.22
N LYS A 259 -2.35 -8.05 -11.94
CA LYS A 259 -3.27 -7.68 -10.85
C LYS A 259 -3.35 -6.16 -10.75
N LEU A 260 -4.55 -5.61 -10.98
CA LEU A 260 -4.81 -4.17 -10.86
C LEU A 260 -5.00 -3.76 -9.40
N GLY A 261 -5.65 -4.61 -8.59
CA GLY A 261 -5.94 -4.28 -7.20
C GLY A 261 -6.66 -5.39 -6.44
N SER A 262 -6.88 -5.14 -5.15
CA SER A 262 -7.65 -6.00 -4.26
C SER A 262 -8.59 -5.14 -3.42
N TYR A 263 -9.88 -5.39 -3.53
CA TYR A 263 -10.93 -4.51 -3.02
C TYR A 263 -11.79 -5.24 -1.99
N THR A 264 -12.34 -4.49 -1.04
CA THR A 264 -13.14 -5.08 0.05
C THR A 264 -14.57 -5.35 -0.39
N LEU A 265 -15.07 -6.52 0.01
CA LEU A 265 -16.46 -6.91 -0.20
C LEU A 265 -17.21 -6.95 1.13
N SER A 266 -18.48 -6.57 1.12
CA SER A 266 -19.38 -6.64 2.29
C SER A 266 -20.78 -7.13 1.94
N THR A 267 -21.55 -7.51 2.95
CA THR A 267 -22.94 -7.95 2.80
C THR A 267 -23.88 -6.77 2.55
N VAL A 268 -24.83 -6.94 1.63
CA VAL A 268 -25.79 -5.88 1.27
C VAL A 268 -26.82 -5.63 2.38
N ASN A 269 -27.28 -6.69 3.05
CA ASN A 269 -28.40 -6.66 3.99
C ASN A 269 -28.16 -7.54 5.21
N ASN A 270 -28.96 -7.32 6.26
CA ASN A 270 -29.06 -8.23 7.39
C ASN A 270 -29.74 -9.54 6.97
N VAL A 271 -29.36 -10.65 7.60
CA VAL A 271 -30.08 -11.94 7.54
C VAL A 271 -30.27 -12.44 8.97
N ALA A 272 -31.52 -12.49 9.42
CA ALA A 272 -31.85 -12.99 10.76
C ALA A 272 -31.73 -14.52 10.85
N GLU A 273 -31.66 -15.05 12.07
CA GLU A 273 -31.75 -16.50 12.30
C GLU A 273 -33.13 -17.03 11.85
N SER A 274 -33.17 -18.26 11.33
CA SER A 274 -34.43 -18.93 10.98
C SER A 274 -35.24 -19.27 12.23
N GLU A 275 -36.56 -19.31 12.10
CA GLU A 275 -37.46 -19.64 13.22
C GLU A 275 -37.16 -21.02 13.83
N SER A 276 -36.80 -22.00 12.99
CA SER A 276 -36.45 -23.34 13.42
C SER A 276 -35.20 -23.38 14.31
N VAL A 277 -34.17 -22.57 13.99
CA VAL A 277 -32.94 -22.44 14.77
C VAL A 277 -33.22 -21.73 16.09
N ILE A 278 -34.03 -20.67 16.06
CA ILE A 278 -34.47 -19.96 17.27
C ILE A 278 -35.23 -20.92 18.19
N MET A 279 -36.14 -21.72 17.64
CA MET A 279 -36.91 -22.72 18.39
C MET A 279 -36.00 -23.81 18.97
N PHE A 280 -35.08 -24.35 18.16
CA PHE A 280 -34.12 -25.38 18.62
C PHE A 280 -33.22 -24.86 19.74
N ARG A 281 -32.74 -23.61 19.64
CA ARG A 281 -31.94 -22.95 20.69
C ARG A 281 -32.74 -22.79 21.98
N LYS A 282 -34.01 -22.37 21.90
CA LYS A 282 -34.91 -22.29 23.05
C LYS A 282 -35.13 -23.65 23.70
N ILE A 283 -35.43 -24.68 22.91
CA ILE A 283 -35.61 -26.06 23.39
C ILE A 283 -34.34 -26.56 24.06
N LYS A 284 -33.18 -26.43 23.41
CA LYS A 284 -31.88 -26.87 23.94
C LYS A 284 -31.55 -26.19 25.27
N ASN A 285 -31.80 -24.89 25.41
CA ASN A 285 -31.57 -24.15 26.64
C ASN A 285 -32.47 -24.59 27.80
N ILE A 286 -33.66 -25.15 27.51
CA ILE A 286 -34.56 -25.71 28.54
C ILE A 286 -34.19 -27.17 28.82
N LEU A 287 -33.95 -27.96 27.78
CA LEU A 287 -33.75 -29.41 27.88
C LEU A 287 -32.42 -29.77 28.57
N ILE A 288 -31.33 -29.04 28.27
CA ILE A 288 -30.00 -29.34 28.84
C ILE A 288 -30.00 -29.21 30.38
N PRO A 289 -30.47 -28.10 30.99
CA PRO A 289 -30.59 -28.00 32.43
C PRO A 289 -31.45 -29.11 33.04
N CYS A 290 -32.61 -29.43 32.43
CA CYS A 290 -33.48 -30.49 32.93
C CYS A 290 -32.78 -31.86 32.96
N VAL A 291 -32.06 -32.22 31.89
CA VAL A 291 -31.30 -33.48 31.83
C VAL A 291 -30.19 -33.49 32.89
N ILE A 292 -29.47 -32.38 33.06
CA ILE A 292 -28.44 -32.24 34.10
C ILE A 292 -29.05 -32.39 35.50
N THR A 293 -30.19 -31.74 35.78
CA THR A 293 -30.89 -31.84 37.06
C THR A 293 -31.34 -33.27 37.36
N VAL A 294 -31.95 -33.95 36.38
CA VAL A 294 -32.38 -35.35 36.53
C VAL A 294 -31.17 -36.26 36.80
N PHE A 295 -30.07 -36.06 36.07
CA PHE A 295 -28.84 -36.82 36.29
C PHE A 295 -28.28 -36.62 37.71
N ILE A 296 -28.23 -35.37 38.19
CA ILE A 296 -27.81 -35.05 39.56
C ILE A 296 -28.73 -35.73 40.58
N CYS A 297 -30.05 -35.68 40.40
CA CYS A 297 -30.99 -36.35 41.28
C CYS A 297 -30.75 -37.88 41.35
N ILE A 298 -30.49 -38.52 40.22
CA ILE A 298 -30.17 -39.96 40.15
C ILE A 298 -28.88 -40.26 40.92
N VAL A 299 -27.82 -39.48 40.73
CA VAL A 299 -26.55 -39.64 41.45
C VAL A 299 -26.74 -39.49 42.96
N VAL A 300 -27.49 -38.47 43.40
CA VAL A 300 -27.80 -38.27 44.82
C VAL A 300 -28.58 -39.46 45.39
N LEU A 301 -29.58 -39.97 44.68
CA LEU A 301 -30.34 -41.16 45.10
C LEU A 301 -29.46 -42.39 45.25
N LEU A 302 -28.49 -42.61 44.34
CA LEU A 302 -27.52 -43.70 44.44
C LEU A 302 -26.60 -43.54 45.65
N ILE A 303 -26.12 -42.32 45.94
CA ILE A 303 -25.30 -42.03 47.13
C ILE A 303 -26.10 -42.28 48.42
N VAL A 304 -27.33 -41.79 48.50
CA VAL A 304 -28.22 -42.02 49.65
C VAL A 304 -28.47 -43.52 49.85
N ARG A 305 -28.74 -44.25 48.77
CA ARG A 305 -28.91 -45.72 48.81
C ARG A 305 -27.66 -46.42 49.34
N GLN A 306 -26.47 -46.05 48.87
CA GLN A 306 -25.21 -46.60 49.38
C GLN A 306 -25.00 -46.27 50.86
N PHE A 307 -25.35 -45.06 51.29
CA PHE A 307 -25.26 -44.63 52.69
C PHE A 307 -26.20 -45.45 53.58
N ILE A 308 -27.46 -45.65 53.15
CA ILE A 308 -28.44 -46.49 53.85
C ILE A 308 -27.95 -47.94 53.95
N ILE A 309 -27.41 -48.52 52.87
CA ILE A 309 -26.87 -49.88 52.85
C ILE A 309 -25.67 -50.01 53.79
N LYS A 310 -24.72 -49.06 53.76
CA LYS A 310 -23.58 -49.02 54.72
C LYS A 310 -24.07 -48.93 56.16
N ARG A 311 -25.07 -48.09 56.45
CA ARG A 311 -25.65 -47.93 57.79
C ARG A 311 -26.35 -49.21 58.27
N ARG A 312 -27.08 -49.91 57.39
CA ARG A 312 -27.67 -51.24 57.69
C ARG A 312 -26.61 -52.31 57.96
N ARG A 313 -25.54 -52.37 57.16
CA ARG A 313 -24.41 -53.30 57.37
C ARG A 313 -23.69 -53.05 58.70
N ARG A 314 -23.48 -51.78 59.09
CA ARG A 314 -22.90 -51.43 60.41
C ARG A 314 -23.79 -51.84 61.60
N ARG A 315 -25.12 -51.72 61.48
CA ARG A 315 -26.06 -52.18 62.53
C ARG A 315 -26.09 -53.70 62.69
N ARG A 316 -25.93 -54.48 61.61
CA ARG A 316 -25.85 -55.95 61.66
C ARG A 316 -24.54 -56.50 62.23
N ARG A 317 -23.48 -55.70 62.33
CA ARG A 317 -22.19 -56.09 62.96
C ARG A 317 -22.09 -55.71 64.45
N ARG A 318 -23.13 -55.06 65.01
CA ARG A 318 -23.22 -54.67 66.44
C ARG A 318 -24.30 -55.45 67.20
N ARG A 319 -24.94 -56.41 66.54
CA ARG A 319 -25.69 -57.52 67.13
C ARG A 319 -24.87 -58.77 66.87
#